data_AF-A0A6J6R1J6-F1
#
_entry.id   AF-A0A6J6R1J6-F1
#
_cell.length_a   1.000
_cell.length_b   1.000
_cell.length_c   1.000
_cell.angle_alpha   90.00
_cell.angle_beta   90.00
_cell.angle_gamma   90.00
#
_symmetry.space_group_name_H-M   'P 1'
#
loop_
_entity.id
_entity.type
_entity.pdbx_description
1 polymer ?
#
loop_
_entity_poly.entity_id
_entity_poly.type
_entity_poly.pdbx_seq_one_letter_code
_entity_poly.pdbx_strand_id
1 'polypeptide(L)'
;MTPSRTAQTSPSASETPTESTSAEPIEIDPDDYIGRDYRDVRSDLEDDGLQVVLNELDNPGDQTPAEVQGVNPTGTRQSGDLITVSYWGPAPESSAPPEPSPSESPTTPSESPSASVPEVPMGTTPAAAPTEGSS
;
A
#
# COMPACT_ATOMS: atom_id res chain seq x y z
N MET A 1 -61.86 -48.34 -18.67
CA MET A 1 -61.78 -46.89 -18.46
C MET A 1 -61.95 -46.61 -16.98
N THR A 2 -60.88 -46.20 -16.29
CA THR A 2 -60.91 -45.65 -14.92
C THR A 2 -59.64 -44.79 -14.78
N PRO A 3 -59.76 -43.48 -14.48
CA PRO A 3 -58.61 -42.60 -14.36
C PRO A 3 -58.03 -42.68 -12.93
N SER A 4 -56.74 -42.99 -12.79
CA SER A 4 -56.02 -42.75 -11.54
C SER A 4 -55.30 -41.41 -11.65
N ARG A 5 -55.96 -40.36 -11.19
CA ARG A 5 -55.42 -39.00 -11.11
C ARG A 5 -54.96 -38.76 -9.68
N THR A 6 -53.69 -39.04 -9.41
CA THR A 6 -53.03 -38.63 -8.16
C THR A 6 -52.60 -37.17 -8.31
N ALA A 7 -53.45 -36.25 -7.85
CA ALA A 7 -53.03 -34.91 -7.48
C ALA A 7 -52.78 -34.92 -5.97
N GLN A 8 -51.53 -34.80 -5.53
CA GLN A 8 -51.22 -34.52 -4.13
C GLN A 8 -50.46 -33.20 -4.07
N THR A 9 -51.20 -32.20 -3.63
CA THR A 9 -50.83 -30.81 -3.44
C THR A 9 -49.86 -30.68 -2.26
N SER A 10 -48.73 -30.01 -2.45
CA SER A 10 -47.89 -29.53 -1.36
C SER A 10 -47.78 -28.00 -1.45
N PRO A 11 -48.51 -27.24 -0.62
CA PRO A 11 -48.15 -25.87 -0.33
C PRO A 11 -47.49 -25.82 1.05
N SER A 12 -46.16 -25.85 1.08
CA SER A 12 -45.41 -25.44 2.28
C SER A 12 -44.79 -24.06 2.00
N ALA A 13 -45.64 -23.04 1.93
CA ALA A 13 -45.21 -21.65 1.95
C ALA A 13 -45.29 -21.17 3.40
N SER A 14 -44.18 -21.27 4.13
CA SER A 14 -44.00 -20.59 5.41
C SER A 14 -43.41 -19.23 5.08
N GLU A 15 -44.26 -18.27 4.74
CA GLU A 15 -43.85 -16.89 4.54
C GLU A 15 -43.79 -16.23 5.92
N THR A 16 -42.61 -16.24 6.53
CA THR A 16 -42.31 -15.32 7.63
C THR A 16 -42.53 -13.90 7.13
N PRO A 17 -43.27 -13.04 7.83
CA PRO A 17 -43.33 -11.63 7.49
C PRO A 17 -41.93 -11.06 7.65
N THR A 18 -41.25 -10.79 6.52
CA THR A 18 -40.09 -9.91 6.50
C THR A 18 -40.61 -8.57 7.02
N GLU A 19 -40.26 -8.23 8.26
CA GLU A 19 -40.43 -6.89 8.78
C GLU A 19 -39.72 -5.96 7.80
N SER A 20 -40.51 -5.33 6.92
CA SER A 20 -40.06 -4.25 6.06
C SER A 20 -39.88 -3.04 6.97
N THR A 21 -38.85 -3.09 7.82
CA THR A 21 -38.31 -1.90 8.45
C THR A 21 -37.99 -0.96 7.31
N SER A 22 -38.69 0.17 7.26
CA SER A 22 -38.47 1.17 6.22
C SER A 22 -37.11 1.79 6.51
N ALA A 23 -36.05 1.11 6.07
CA ALA A 23 -34.69 1.60 6.13
C ALA A 23 -34.63 2.97 5.44
N GLU A 24 -33.96 3.92 6.10
CA GLU A 24 -33.73 5.22 5.48
C GLU A 24 -32.88 5.01 4.21
N PRO A 25 -33.22 5.72 3.12
CA PRO A 25 -32.44 5.62 1.89
C PRO A 25 -31.03 6.16 2.11
N ILE A 26 -30.01 5.33 1.86
CA ILE A 26 -28.60 5.68 1.96
C ILE A 26 -28.14 6.15 0.58
N GLU A 27 -27.57 7.34 0.47
CA GLU A 27 -27.15 7.90 -0.82
C GLU A 27 -25.65 7.66 -1.03
N ILE A 28 -25.30 6.87 -2.05
CA ILE A 28 -23.91 6.58 -2.41
C ILE A 28 -23.50 7.45 -3.60
N ASP A 29 -22.69 8.46 -3.34
CA ASP A 29 -22.02 9.22 -4.39
C ASP A 29 -20.64 8.62 -4.69
N PRO A 30 -20.36 8.17 -5.93
CA PRO A 30 -19.08 7.52 -6.23
C PRO A 30 -17.88 8.45 -6.04
N ASP A 31 -18.02 9.74 -6.33
CA ASP A 31 -16.93 10.71 -6.33
C ASP A 31 -16.40 10.96 -4.91
N ASP A 32 -17.24 10.78 -3.88
CA ASP A 32 -16.82 10.87 -2.48
C ASP A 32 -15.85 9.75 -2.08
N TYR A 33 -15.96 8.59 -2.73
CA TYR A 33 -15.15 7.41 -2.39
C TYR A 33 -13.91 7.27 -3.25
N ILE A 34 -13.90 7.79 -4.49
CA ILE A 34 -12.73 7.70 -5.36
C ILE A 34 -11.55 8.41 -4.70
N GLY A 35 -10.38 7.76 -4.68
CA GLY A 35 -9.20 8.37 -4.08
C GLY A 35 -9.05 8.14 -2.57
N ARG A 36 -10.03 7.51 -1.92
CA ARG A 36 -9.98 7.18 -0.48
C ARG A 36 -9.49 5.76 -0.23
N ASP A 37 -9.03 5.49 0.99
CA ASP A 37 -8.63 4.15 1.40
C ASP A 37 -9.86 3.21 1.44
N TYR A 38 -9.76 2.05 0.79
CA TYR A 38 -10.90 1.11 0.69
C TYR A 38 -11.37 0.60 2.05
N ARG A 39 -10.52 0.61 3.08
CA ARG A 39 -10.87 0.14 4.42
C ARG A 39 -11.75 1.14 5.14
N ASP A 40 -11.43 2.42 5.01
CA ASP A 40 -12.25 3.50 5.54
C ASP A 40 -13.60 3.52 4.85
N VAL A 41 -13.61 3.47 3.50
CA VAL A 41 -14.84 3.42 2.69
C VAL A 41 -15.71 2.21 3.05
N ARG A 42 -15.10 1.04 3.19
CA ARG A 42 -15.81 -0.16 3.61
C ARG A 42 -16.47 0.03 4.97
N SER A 43 -15.73 0.56 5.95
CA SER A 43 -16.22 0.69 7.31
C SER A 43 -17.37 1.68 7.40
N ASP A 44 -17.31 2.77 6.63
CA ASP A 44 -18.35 3.80 6.52
C ASP A 44 -19.65 3.19 5.95
N LEU A 45 -19.55 2.50 4.82
CA LEU A 45 -20.69 1.84 4.19
C LEU A 45 -21.29 0.70 5.04
N GLU A 46 -20.45 -0.07 5.75
CA GLU A 46 -20.93 -1.09 6.69
C GLU A 46 -21.63 -0.49 7.92
N ASP A 47 -21.23 0.72 8.37
CA ASP A 47 -21.87 1.45 9.48
C ASP A 47 -23.27 1.98 9.09
N ASP A 48 -23.43 2.43 7.84
CA ASP A 48 -24.74 2.71 7.21
C ASP A 48 -25.63 1.45 7.05
N GLY A 49 -25.09 0.28 7.36
CA GLY A 49 -25.80 -1.00 7.32
C GLY A 49 -25.83 -1.62 5.92
N LEU A 50 -24.95 -1.21 5.02
CA LEU A 50 -24.78 -1.84 3.70
C LEU A 50 -23.84 -3.05 3.80
N GLN A 51 -23.91 -3.93 2.81
CA GLN A 51 -23.01 -5.07 2.69
C GLN A 51 -21.93 -4.73 1.67
N VAL A 52 -20.65 -4.77 2.06
CA VAL A 52 -19.54 -4.37 1.17
C VAL A 52 -18.75 -5.58 0.68
N VAL A 53 -18.56 -5.64 -0.63
CA VAL A 53 -17.68 -6.60 -1.31
C VAL A 53 -16.49 -5.85 -1.88
N LEU A 54 -15.30 -6.30 -1.52
CA LEU A 54 -14.05 -5.72 -2.01
C LEU A 54 -13.61 -6.43 -3.29
N ASN A 55 -13.37 -5.66 -4.34
CA ASN A 55 -12.84 -6.13 -5.62
C ASN A 55 -11.46 -5.52 -5.85
N GLU A 56 -10.42 -6.33 -5.70
CA GLU A 56 -9.04 -5.89 -5.95
C GLU A 56 -8.79 -5.78 -7.47
N LEU A 57 -8.22 -4.66 -7.90
CA LEU A 57 -7.81 -4.41 -9.27
C LEU A 57 -6.29 -4.47 -9.39
N ASP A 58 -5.80 -4.98 -10.52
CA ASP A 58 -4.37 -4.94 -10.84
C ASP A 58 -3.92 -3.48 -11.02
N ASN A 59 -2.86 -3.10 -10.30
CA ASN A 59 -2.33 -1.75 -10.35
C ASN A 59 -1.24 -1.68 -11.44
N PRO A 60 -1.36 -0.82 -12.46
CA PRO A 60 -0.34 -0.68 -13.50
C PRO A 60 0.96 -0.02 -13.01
N GLY A 61 0.99 0.53 -11.79
CA GLY A 61 2.11 1.25 -11.19
C GLY A 61 1.94 2.76 -11.13
N ASP A 62 0.95 3.32 -11.83
CA ASP A 62 0.61 4.75 -11.82
C ASP A 62 -0.44 5.14 -10.77
N GLN A 63 -1.07 4.15 -10.11
CA GLN A 63 -2.15 4.39 -9.16
C GLN A 63 -1.70 4.17 -7.71
N THR A 64 -2.33 4.88 -6.77
CA THR A 64 -2.06 4.69 -5.34
C THR A 64 -2.60 3.32 -4.87
N PRO A 65 -1.79 2.48 -4.22
CA PRO A 65 -2.27 1.21 -3.67
C PRO A 65 -3.27 1.45 -2.53
N ALA A 66 -4.21 0.51 -2.35
CA ALA A 66 -5.32 0.58 -1.39
C ALA A 66 -6.33 1.72 -1.63
N GLU A 67 -6.22 2.42 -2.75
CA GLU A 67 -7.12 3.51 -3.10
C GLU A 67 -8.32 2.98 -3.90
N VAL A 68 -9.52 3.47 -3.59
CA VAL A 68 -10.74 3.12 -4.31
C VAL A 68 -10.72 3.74 -5.69
N GLN A 69 -10.89 2.90 -6.71
CA GLN A 69 -11.10 3.30 -8.10
C GLN A 69 -12.57 3.59 -8.36
N GLY A 70 -13.48 2.82 -7.77
CA GLY A 70 -14.89 2.88 -8.11
C GLY A 70 -15.78 2.11 -7.16
N VAL A 71 -17.02 2.55 -7.02
CA VAL A 71 -18.07 1.86 -6.27
C VAL A 71 -19.25 1.53 -7.18
N ASN A 72 -19.83 0.34 -7.01
CA ASN A 72 -20.98 -0.08 -7.79
C ASN A 72 -21.87 -1.04 -6.99
N PRO A 73 -23.19 -0.83 -6.97
CA PRO A 73 -23.95 0.23 -7.63
C PRO A 73 -23.96 1.56 -6.85
N THR A 74 -24.22 2.69 -7.53
CA THR A 74 -24.25 4.05 -6.94
C THR A 74 -25.68 4.58 -6.82
N GLY A 75 -25.86 5.73 -6.17
CA GLY A 75 -27.14 6.38 -5.92
C GLY A 75 -27.82 5.85 -4.66
N THR A 76 -29.15 5.91 -4.63
CA THR A 76 -29.94 5.55 -3.44
C THR A 76 -29.97 4.03 -3.21
N ARG A 77 -29.57 3.61 -2.02
CA ARG A 77 -29.48 2.21 -1.55
C ARG A 77 -30.34 2.01 -0.32
N GLN A 78 -30.72 0.76 -0.10
CA GLN A 78 -31.42 0.35 1.11
C GLN A 78 -30.42 -0.35 2.03
N SER A 79 -30.61 -0.25 3.35
CA SER A 79 -29.81 -1.03 4.30
C SER A 79 -29.85 -2.51 3.94
N GLY A 80 -28.70 -3.17 3.97
CA GLY A 80 -28.50 -4.55 3.53
C GLY A 80 -28.23 -4.73 2.04
N ASP A 81 -28.26 -3.66 1.22
CA ASP A 81 -27.88 -3.75 -0.20
C ASP A 81 -26.39 -4.04 -0.36
N LEU A 82 -26.05 -4.77 -1.42
CA LEU A 82 -24.69 -5.21 -1.70
C LEU A 82 -23.95 -4.20 -2.59
N ILE A 83 -22.86 -3.62 -2.06
CA ILE A 83 -22.01 -2.66 -2.76
C ILE A 83 -20.65 -3.30 -3.04
N THR A 84 -20.22 -3.20 -4.29
CA THR A 84 -18.88 -3.60 -4.73
C THR A 84 -17.97 -2.38 -4.75
N VAL A 85 -16.92 -2.40 -3.95
CA VAL A 85 -15.87 -1.38 -3.92
C VAL A 85 -14.66 -1.94 -4.64
N SER A 86 -14.33 -1.35 -5.79
CA SER A 86 -13.14 -1.69 -6.57
C SER A 86 -11.98 -0.80 -6.15
N TYR A 87 -10.85 -1.40 -5.77
CA TYR A 87 -9.67 -0.70 -5.26
C TYR A 87 -8.39 -1.18 -5.93
N TRP A 88 -7.38 -0.33 -5.97
CA TRP A 88 -6.08 -0.67 -6.55
C TRP A 88 -5.27 -1.56 -5.62
N GLY A 89 -4.81 -2.68 -6.15
CA GLY A 89 -3.86 -3.56 -5.49
C GLY A 89 -2.47 -2.92 -5.32
N PRO A 90 -1.51 -3.67 -4.76
CA PRO A 90 -0.14 -3.20 -4.62
C PRO A 90 0.45 -2.84 -5.99
N ALA A 91 1.22 -1.75 -6.03
CA ALA A 91 1.97 -1.40 -7.23
C ALA A 91 2.98 -2.50 -7.56
N PRO A 92 3.24 -2.80 -8.85
CA PRO A 92 4.23 -3.77 -9.25
C PRO A 92 5.59 -3.35 -8.71
N GLU A 93 6.30 -4.31 -8.10
CA GLU A 93 7.70 -4.13 -7.70
C GLU A 93 8.48 -3.69 -8.95
N SER A 94 8.95 -2.43 -8.96
CA SER A 94 9.81 -1.95 -10.02
C SER A 94 11.08 -2.79 -9.97
N SER A 95 11.23 -3.71 -10.93
CA SER A 95 12.46 -4.46 -11.12
C SER A 95 13.56 -3.43 -11.43
N ALA A 96 14.26 -2.99 -10.40
CA ALA A 96 15.39 -2.10 -10.56
C ALA A 96 16.35 -2.74 -11.57
N PRO A 97 16.88 -1.98 -12.55
CA PRO A 97 17.93 -2.49 -13.40
C PRO A 97 19.08 -2.99 -12.50
N PRO A 98 19.79 -4.07 -12.89
CA PRO A 98 20.88 -4.61 -12.07
C PRO A 98 21.85 -3.49 -11.72
N GLU A 99 22.19 -3.38 -10.42
CA GLU A 99 23.22 -2.45 -9.96
C GLU A 99 24.50 -2.63 -10.80
N PRO A 100 25.16 -1.55 -11.25
CA PRO A 100 26.43 -1.67 -11.94
C PRO A 100 27.44 -2.32 -11.00
N SER A 101 27.92 -3.52 -11.39
CA SER A 101 29.01 -4.21 -10.71
C SER A 101 30.20 -3.26 -10.52
N PRO A 102 30.83 -3.20 -9.34
CA PRO A 102 32.02 -2.38 -9.16
C PRO A 102 33.10 -2.82 -10.15
N SER A 103 33.45 -1.92 -11.06
CA SER A 103 34.60 -2.06 -11.94
C SER A 103 35.84 -2.02 -11.06
N GLU A 104 36.49 -3.18 -10.86
CA GLU A 104 37.75 -3.25 -10.13
C GLU A 104 38.75 -2.27 -10.75
N SER A 105 39.14 -1.27 -9.96
CA SER A 105 40.18 -0.32 -10.36
C SER A 105 41.51 -1.06 -10.44
N PRO A 106 42.31 -0.93 -11.51
CA PRO A 106 43.61 -1.58 -11.57
C PRO A 106 44.54 -0.97 -10.51
N THR A 107 44.92 -1.78 -9.54
CA THR A 107 45.97 -1.47 -8.58
C THR A 107 47.29 -1.32 -9.34
N THR A 108 47.79 -0.09 -9.46
CA THR A 108 49.17 0.16 -9.86
C THR A 108 50.06 -0.06 -8.62
N PRO A 109 51.04 -0.99 -8.63
CA PRO A 109 52.05 -1.01 -7.60
C PRO A 109 53.00 0.17 -7.84
N SER A 110 52.85 1.20 -7.01
CA SER A 110 53.77 2.34 -6.93
C SER A 110 55.00 1.94 -6.09
N GLU A 111 56.13 1.91 -6.78
CA GLU A 111 57.48 2.30 -6.34
C GLU A 111 58.22 1.44 -5.29
N SER A 112 59.34 0.93 -5.77
CA SER A 112 60.45 0.29 -5.08
C SER A 112 61.16 1.26 -4.11
N PRO A 113 61.35 0.92 -2.81
CA PRO A 113 62.17 1.74 -1.93
C PRO A 113 63.66 1.49 -2.19
N SER A 114 64.32 2.42 -2.90
CA SER A 114 65.77 2.46 -3.01
C SER A 114 66.35 3.27 -1.83
N ALA A 115 67.05 2.57 -0.94
CA ALA A 115 67.68 3.12 0.26
C ALA A 115 68.97 3.90 -0.05
N SER A 116 69.19 5.01 0.68
CA SER A 116 70.47 5.66 1.09
C SER A 116 70.15 7.14 1.38
N VAL A 117 70.48 7.79 2.51
CA VAL A 117 71.80 8.02 3.14
C VAL A 117 71.56 8.53 4.59
N PRO A 118 72.43 8.25 5.59
CA PRO A 118 72.29 8.72 6.98
C PRO A 118 72.56 10.23 7.18
N GLU A 119 71.70 10.91 7.96
CA GLU A 119 71.92 12.27 8.45
C GLU A 119 72.93 12.29 9.61
N VAL A 120 73.92 13.18 9.50
CA VAL A 120 74.82 13.61 10.56
C VAL A 120 74.28 14.91 11.18
N PRO A 121 73.98 15.02 12.49
CA PRO A 121 73.59 16.29 13.08
C PRO A 121 74.83 17.08 13.52
N MET A 122 75.15 18.17 12.82
CA MET A 122 76.10 19.18 13.28
C MET A 122 75.48 20.58 13.26
N GLY A 123 75.41 21.22 14.44
CA GLY A 123 75.22 22.67 14.65
C GLY A 123 73.94 23.04 15.41
N THR A 124 73.96 23.20 16.75
CA THR A 124 74.17 24.47 17.51
C THR A 124 73.28 25.62 17.00
N THR A 125 72.33 26.19 17.75
CA THR A 125 72.53 27.13 18.88
C THR A 125 71.16 27.53 19.51
N PRO A 126 71.07 27.94 20.79
CA PRO A 126 69.81 28.04 21.56
C PRO A 126 69.23 29.47 21.72
N ALA A 127 68.08 29.50 22.42
CA ALA A 127 67.53 30.59 23.25
C ALA A 127 66.56 31.62 22.62
N ALA A 128 65.29 31.54 23.04
CA ALA A 128 64.58 32.62 23.73
C ALA A 128 63.23 32.12 24.29
N ALA A 129 63.03 32.19 25.61
CA ALA A 129 61.73 32.30 26.27
C ALA A 129 61.57 33.75 26.76
N PRO A 130 60.35 34.31 26.87
CA PRO A 130 59.58 34.27 28.14
C PRO A 130 58.05 34.08 27.92
N THR A 131 57.31 33.31 28.72
CA THR A 131 56.67 33.59 30.04
C THR A 131 55.15 33.80 29.93
N GLU A 132 54.44 32.87 30.56
CA GLU A 132 53.15 32.91 31.29
C GLU A 132 52.11 34.03 31.08
N GLY A 133 50.83 33.63 30.99
CA GLY A 133 49.70 34.41 31.51
C GLY A 133 48.38 34.29 30.73
N SER A 134 47.44 33.45 31.21
CA SER A 134 46.00 33.77 31.18
C SER A 134 45.23 32.92 32.20
N SER A 135 45.09 33.46 33.41
CA SER A 135 43.77 33.85 33.93
C SER A 135 43.76 35.36 34.03
#